data_AF-A0A178B146-F1
#
_entry.id   AF-A0A178B146-F1
#
_cell.length_a   1.000
_cell.length_b   1.000
_cell.length_c   1.000
_cell.angle_alpha   90.00
_cell.angle_beta   90.00
_cell.angle_gamma   90.00
#
_symmetry.space_group_name_H-M   'P 1'
#
loop_
_entity.id
_entity.type
_entity.pdbx_description
1 polymer ?
#
loop_
_entity_poly.entity_id
_entity_poly.type
_entity_poly.pdbx_seq_one_letter_code
_entity_poly.pdbx_strand_id
1 'polypeptide(L)'
;MEFSFVCARFQKTNATTRLRSYATARSDYSPTILDAALATTAAPTYFSSAAIEGSNFVDGAIGANNPVMHVEEEAADIWCETTGNLMPLVKCFVSIGTGHPGIRSVSDKSLKHLIQTLQKEATETESTNQQFEARWREHMMNGRCFRFNVSNGLEDVKLAEYQEQELIRQATVTYLEKRETIGRVVACAENLRKKEYRPTSYFAKQMIDHEAQPARRPGRVPEVATASEIAELISLGNTNLKTPSALITTAHLLRARHYFSKALHFLRNDSSTSPKQVSRVCQKLTETLLLLSQMTRPLAERKEHADQAQSYGEAALENVVKAGDSCMVAQVEFLLACVTAWKVYLRMKSGEETASGRAGVRVLMDRRLDMLSGYSNLQIDWYEAQAKTYLEYLE
;
A
#
# COMPACT_ATOMS: atom_id res chain seq x y z
N MET A 1 -10.55 13.95 -3.01
CA MET A 1 -9.86 13.61 -1.75
C MET A 1 -10.39 12.27 -1.27
N GLU A 2 -9.52 11.30 -0.99
CA GLU A 2 -9.89 9.99 -0.43
C GLU A 2 -9.59 9.99 1.07
N PHE A 3 -10.59 9.64 1.87
CA PHE A 3 -10.45 9.49 3.32
C PHE A 3 -10.28 8.01 3.63
N SER A 4 -9.15 7.63 4.25
CA SER A 4 -8.88 6.25 4.64
C SER A 4 -8.30 6.21 6.05
N PHE A 5 -8.67 5.20 6.83
CA PHE A 5 -8.08 4.94 8.13
C PHE A 5 -8.12 3.45 8.46
N VAL A 6 -7.29 3.03 9.42
CA VAL A 6 -7.35 1.72 10.06
C VAL A 6 -7.47 1.89 11.58
N CYS A 7 -8.01 0.88 12.27
CA CYS A 7 -8.11 0.87 13.72
C CYS A 7 -6.94 0.09 14.32
N ALA A 8 -6.28 0.67 15.31
CA ALA A 8 -5.30 -0.04 16.15
C ALA A 8 -5.59 0.29 17.62
N ARG A 9 -5.02 -0.47 18.57
CA ARG A 9 -5.14 -0.15 20.00
C ARG A 9 -3.82 0.18 20.61
N PHE A 10 -3.79 1.16 21.50
CA PHE A 10 -2.64 1.38 22.37
C PHE A 10 -2.43 0.17 23.27
N GLN A 11 -1.22 -0.39 23.26
CA GLN A 11 -0.87 -1.57 24.04
C GLN A 11 -1.08 -1.37 25.55
N LYS A 12 -0.86 -0.14 26.06
CA LYS A 12 -0.91 0.16 27.51
C LYS A 12 -2.32 0.45 28.03
N THR A 13 -3.10 1.22 27.29
CA THR A 13 -4.43 1.69 27.74
C THR A 13 -5.57 0.89 27.14
N ASN A 14 -5.27 0.04 26.16
CA ASN A 14 -6.25 -0.58 25.28
C ASN A 14 -7.18 0.46 24.61
N ALA A 15 -6.82 1.74 24.49
CA ALA A 15 -7.68 2.69 23.78
C ALA A 15 -7.59 2.44 22.26
N THR A 16 -8.73 2.36 21.58
CA THR A 16 -8.77 2.29 20.11
C THR A 16 -8.39 3.65 19.52
N THR A 17 -7.47 3.64 18.56
CA THR A 17 -7.05 4.78 17.76
C THR A 17 -7.37 4.54 16.29
N ARG A 18 -7.63 5.63 15.57
CA ARG A 18 -7.78 5.63 14.11
C ARG A 18 -6.50 6.19 13.51
N LEU A 19 -5.76 5.36 12.79
CA LEU A 19 -4.57 5.75 12.04
C LEU A 19 -5.03 6.19 10.65
N ARG A 20 -4.88 7.48 10.32
CA ARG A 20 -5.55 8.12 9.17
C ARG A 20 -4.56 8.48 8.05
N SER A 21 -5.06 8.54 6.81
CA SER A 21 -4.34 9.08 5.66
C SER A 21 -4.46 10.61 5.50
N TYR A 22 -5.22 11.27 6.39
CA TYR A 22 -5.53 12.69 6.36
C TYR A 22 -5.38 13.32 7.74
N ALA A 23 -5.11 14.62 7.78
CA ALA A 23 -4.98 15.36 9.02
C ALA A 23 -6.35 15.64 9.64
N THR A 24 -6.44 15.53 10.96
CA THR A 24 -7.60 15.96 11.74
C THR A 24 -7.11 16.73 12.96
N ALA A 25 -7.96 17.58 13.54
CA ALA A 25 -7.64 18.30 14.77
C ALA A 25 -7.41 17.37 15.99
N ARG A 26 -7.72 16.08 15.86
CA ARG A 26 -7.68 15.06 16.91
C ARG A 26 -6.61 13.97 16.67
N SER A 27 -5.84 14.04 15.58
CA SER A 27 -4.88 13.00 15.21
C SER A 27 -3.45 13.48 15.41
N ASP A 28 -2.79 12.94 16.43
CA ASP A 28 -1.39 13.27 16.76
C ASP A 28 -0.37 12.42 16.00
N TYR A 29 -0.80 11.41 15.23
CA TYR A 29 0.07 10.46 14.54
C TYR A 29 0.01 10.60 13.02
N SER A 30 1.17 10.49 12.36
CA SER A 30 1.35 10.45 10.91
C SER A 30 2.05 9.14 10.47
N PRO A 31 1.43 7.96 10.73
CA PRO A 31 2.07 6.68 10.45
C PRO A 31 2.27 6.45 8.96
N THR A 32 3.34 5.74 8.59
CA THR A 32 3.43 5.19 7.24
C THR A 32 2.34 4.12 7.04
N ILE A 33 2.00 3.81 5.79
CA ILE A 33 1.06 2.71 5.48
C ILE A 33 1.53 1.40 6.11
N LEU A 34 2.86 1.16 6.13
CA LEU A 34 3.42 -0.04 6.73
C LEU A 34 3.23 -0.04 8.25
N ASP A 35 3.51 1.07 8.92
CA ASP A 35 3.34 1.18 10.37
C ASP A 35 1.88 0.98 10.77
N ALA A 36 0.97 1.61 10.02
CA ALA A 36 -0.47 1.45 10.22
C ALA A 36 -0.94 0.01 9.96
N ALA A 37 -0.43 -0.63 8.89
CA ALA A 37 -0.72 -2.02 8.58
C ALA A 37 -0.20 -2.97 9.67
N LEU A 38 1.05 -2.81 10.11
CA LEU A 38 1.62 -3.60 11.19
C LEU A 38 0.85 -3.42 12.50
N ALA A 39 0.49 -2.18 12.84
CA ALA A 39 -0.29 -1.88 14.04
C ALA A 39 -1.68 -2.51 14.02
N THR A 40 -2.42 -2.38 12.91
CA THR A 40 -3.77 -2.95 12.81
C THR A 40 -3.77 -4.47 12.75
N THR A 41 -2.67 -5.13 12.36
CA THR A 41 -2.58 -6.60 12.30
C THR A 41 -1.78 -7.24 13.44
N ALA A 42 -1.27 -6.45 14.40
CA ALA A 42 -0.42 -6.92 15.49
C ALA A 42 -1.23 -7.69 16.56
N ALA A 43 -1.81 -8.82 16.17
CA ALA A 43 -2.68 -9.63 17.00
C ALA A 43 -1.89 -10.17 18.20
N PRO A 44 -2.30 -9.87 19.45
CA PRO A 44 -1.64 -10.40 20.64
C PRO A 44 -1.54 -11.93 20.54
N THR A 45 -0.42 -12.49 21.02
CA THR A 45 -0.02 -13.92 20.93
C THR A 45 0.48 -14.40 19.57
N TYR A 46 0.17 -13.73 18.47
CA TYR A 46 0.71 -14.06 17.13
C TYR A 46 1.89 -13.15 16.75
N PHE A 47 1.76 -11.84 17.03
CA PHE A 47 2.73 -10.83 16.61
C PHE A 47 3.12 -9.90 17.75
N SER A 48 4.31 -9.30 17.65
CA SER A 48 4.75 -8.22 18.53
C SER A 48 3.99 -6.93 18.25
N SER A 49 3.90 -6.04 19.24
CA SER A 49 3.32 -4.70 19.04
C SER A 49 4.12 -3.87 18.04
N ALA A 50 3.43 -3.00 17.31
CA ALA A 50 4.02 -2.07 16.36
C ALA A 50 4.29 -0.72 17.04
N ALA A 51 5.50 -0.18 16.91
CA ALA A 51 5.85 1.13 17.44
C ALA A 51 5.56 2.22 16.40
N ILE A 52 4.74 3.20 16.76
CA ILE A 52 4.46 4.40 15.96
C ILE A 52 4.73 5.61 16.85
N GLU A 53 5.70 6.43 16.47
CA GLU A 53 6.04 7.69 17.15
C GLU A 53 6.17 7.54 18.68
N GLY A 54 6.91 6.50 19.12
CA GLY A 54 7.17 6.22 20.54
C GLY A 54 6.01 5.55 21.30
N SER A 55 4.87 5.32 20.63
CA SER A 55 3.72 4.60 21.18
C SER A 55 3.62 3.19 20.60
N ASN A 56 3.29 2.20 21.43
CA ASN A 56 3.11 0.82 20.98
C ASN A 56 1.64 0.52 20.71
N PHE A 57 1.38 -0.08 19.56
CA PHE A 57 0.07 -0.45 19.07
C PHE A 57 -0.05 -1.97 18.89
N VAL A 58 -1.24 -2.48 19.11
CA VAL A 58 -1.65 -3.86 18.85
C VAL A 58 -2.91 -3.85 17.99
N ASP A 59 -3.29 -5.02 17.48
CA ASP A 59 -4.47 -5.22 16.65
C ASP A 59 -5.73 -4.57 17.23
N GLY A 60 -6.53 -3.97 16.35
CA GLY A 60 -7.85 -3.43 16.63
C GLY A 60 -8.94 -4.50 16.84
N ALA A 61 -8.62 -5.80 16.70
CA ALA A 61 -9.57 -6.91 16.77
C ALA A 61 -10.40 -6.92 18.06
N ILE A 62 -9.81 -6.62 19.22
CA ILE A 62 -10.60 -6.38 20.43
C ILE A 62 -11.32 -5.04 20.23
N GLY A 63 -12.65 -4.99 20.30
CA GLY A 63 -13.44 -3.74 20.25
C GLY A 63 -13.56 -2.98 18.91
N ALA A 64 -12.80 -3.30 17.86
CA ALA A 64 -12.92 -2.64 16.55
C ALA A 64 -12.79 -3.57 15.33
N ASN A 65 -12.90 -4.90 15.52
CA ASN A 65 -12.87 -5.88 14.41
C ASN A 65 -13.98 -5.65 13.37
N ASN A 66 -15.11 -5.09 13.79
CA ASN A 66 -16.11 -4.50 12.91
C ASN A 66 -16.09 -2.97 13.07
N PRO A 67 -15.37 -2.23 12.21
CA PRO A 67 -15.14 -0.80 12.43
C PRO A 67 -16.34 0.08 12.01
N VAL A 68 -17.52 -0.48 11.76
CA VAL A 68 -18.70 0.28 11.29
C VAL A 68 -19.04 1.50 12.14
N MET A 69 -18.94 1.38 13.48
CA MET A 69 -19.17 2.50 14.39
C MET A 69 -18.06 3.55 14.28
N HIS A 70 -16.80 3.12 14.13
CA HIS A 70 -15.68 4.04 13.92
C HIS A 70 -15.77 4.76 12.58
N VAL A 71 -16.25 4.09 11.52
CA VAL A 71 -16.48 4.70 10.20
C VAL A 71 -17.60 5.72 10.28
N GLU A 72 -18.70 5.39 10.96
CA GLU A 72 -19.82 6.32 11.16
C GLU A 72 -19.40 7.56 11.96
N GLU A 73 -18.73 7.38 13.10
CA GLU A 73 -18.25 8.49 13.92
C GLU A 73 -17.24 9.36 13.17
N GLU A 74 -16.29 8.76 12.46
CA GLU A 74 -15.28 9.51 11.71
C GLU A 74 -15.90 10.30 10.55
N ALA A 75 -16.83 9.70 9.82
CA ALA A 75 -17.53 10.39 8.74
C ALA A 75 -18.44 11.50 9.28
N ALA A 76 -19.08 11.31 10.44
CA ALA A 76 -19.85 12.36 11.11
C ALA A 76 -18.95 13.50 11.60
N ASP A 77 -17.79 13.19 12.16
CA ASP A 77 -16.78 14.17 12.59
C ASP A 77 -16.24 14.99 11.40
N ILE A 78 -16.15 14.42 10.19
CA ILE A 78 -15.61 15.15 9.01
C ILE A 78 -16.71 15.91 8.24
N TRP A 79 -17.88 15.30 8.03
CA TRP A 79 -18.91 15.86 7.14
C TRP A 79 -20.06 16.53 7.89
N CYS A 80 -20.18 16.28 9.19
CA CYS A 80 -21.32 16.71 10.00
C CYS A 80 -20.87 17.30 11.35
N GLU A 81 -19.75 18.02 11.40
CA GLU A 81 -19.16 18.56 12.65
C GLU A 81 -20.17 19.21 13.60
N THR A 82 -21.15 19.94 13.05
CA THR A 82 -22.18 20.65 13.83
C THR A 82 -23.38 19.78 14.23
N THR A 83 -23.75 18.79 13.41
CA THR A 83 -25.03 18.06 13.56
C THR A 83 -24.86 16.60 13.96
N GLY A 84 -23.70 16.00 13.69
CA GLY A 84 -23.46 14.56 13.80
C GLY A 84 -24.34 13.69 12.89
N ASN A 85 -25.20 14.29 12.06
CA ASN A 85 -26.24 13.56 11.34
C ASN A 85 -25.72 13.07 9.98
N LEU A 86 -24.97 11.96 10.02
CA LEU A 86 -24.32 11.38 8.84
C LEU A 86 -25.31 10.71 7.87
N MET A 87 -26.30 9.98 8.40
CA MET A 87 -27.15 9.06 7.63
C MET A 87 -27.81 9.65 6.37
N PRO A 88 -28.34 10.89 6.37
CA PRO A 88 -28.91 11.48 5.16
C PRO A 88 -27.90 11.62 4.01
N LEU A 89 -26.63 11.87 4.33
CA LEU A 89 -25.55 12.10 3.35
C LEU A 89 -25.03 10.80 2.73
N VAL A 90 -25.20 9.65 3.41
CA VAL A 90 -24.59 8.39 2.98
C VAL A 90 -25.38 7.76 1.85
N LYS A 91 -24.86 7.87 0.62
CA LYS A 91 -25.47 7.23 -0.55
C LYS A 91 -25.45 5.71 -0.46
N CYS A 92 -24.32 5.14 -0.05
CA CYS A 92 -24.09 3.71 0.08
C CYS A 92 -23.10 3.45 1.23
N PHE A 93 -23.51 2.62 2.20
CA PHE A 93 -22.63 2.07 3.23
C PHE A 93 -22.39 0.59 2.92
N VAL A 94 -21.13 0.17 2.81
CA VAL A 94 -20.78 -1.24 2.61
C VAL A 94 -19.90 -1.71 3.76
N SER A 95 -20.31 -2.80 4.41
CA SER A 95 -19.56 -3.46 5.46
C SER A 95 -19.28 -4.91 5.05
N ILE A 96 -18.04 -5.36 5.19
CA ILE A 96 -17.59 -6.70 4.78
C ILE A 96 -17.04 -7.43 6.02
N GLY A 97 -17.51 -8.65 6.26
CA GLY A 97 -17.07 -9.51 7.36
C GLY A 97 -16.17 -10.63 6.87
N THR A 98 -15.44 -11.22 7.82
CA THR A 98 -14.46 -12.29 7.59
C THR A 98 -15.01 -13.70 7.89
N GLY A 99 -16.33 -13.83 8.00
CA GLY A 99 -17.02 -15.08 8.32
C GLY A 99 -17.60 -15.12 9.74
N HIS A 100 -18.49 -16.07 9.99
CA HIS A 100 -19.01 -16.37 11.33
C HIS A 100 -18.29 -17.60 11.92
N PRO A 101 -17.71 -17.53 13.13
CA PRO A 101 -16.88 -18.62 13.68
C PRO A 101 -17.66 -19.79 14.30
N GLY A 102 -19.00 -19.76 14.26
CA GLY A 102 -19.86 -20.79 14.86
C GLY A 102 -19.83 -20.81 16.41
N ILE A 103 -20.67 -21.66 17.02
CA ILE A 103 -20.70 -21.87 18.47
C ILE A 103 -19.68 -22.96 18.83
N ARG A 104 -18.59 -22.60 19.53
CA ARG A 104 -17.53 -23.55 19.92
C ARG A 104 -17.59 -23.92 21.41
N SER A 105 -17.51 -25.21 21.74
CA SER A 105 -17.28 -25.70 23.11
C SER A 105 -15.79 -25.86 23.41
N VAL A 106 -15.35 -25.46 24.60
CA VAL A 106 -13.93 -25.42 25.00
C VAL A 106 -13.47 -26.80 25.50
N SER A 107 -12.53 -27.44 24.80
CA SER A 107 -11.98 -28.76 25.22
C SER A 107 -10.46 -28.81 25.42
N ASP A 108 -9.72 -27.69 25.32
CA ASP A 108 -8.26 -27.73 25.45
C ASP A 108 -7.66 -26.67 26.39
N LYS A 109 -6.76 -27.11 27.29
CA LYS A 109 -6.28 -26.31 28.44
C LYS A 109 -5.14 -25.35 28.10
N SER A 110 -4.38 -25.59 27.03
CA SER A 110 -3.18 -24.82 26.67
C SER A 110 -3.45 -23.58 25.80
N LEU A 111 -4.61 -23.51 25.13
CA LEU A 111 -5.02 -22.40 24.26
C LEU A 111 -6.24 -21.61 24.79
N LYS A 112 -6.62 -21.85 26.05
CA LYS A 112 -7.85 -21.32 26.63
C LYS A 112 -7.94 -19.79 26.55
N HIS A 113 -6.85 -19.07 26.82
CA HIS A 113 -6.84 -17.60 26.77
C HIS A 113 -6.98 -17.04 25.35
N LEU A 114 -6.34 -17.68 24.35
CA LEU A 114 -6.46 -17.29 22.95
C LEU A 114 -7.87 -17.55 22.42
N ILE A 115 -8.43 -18.73 22.72
CA ILE A 115 -9.79 -19.10 22.34
C ILE A 115 -10.81 -18.17 23.02
N GLN A 116 -10.61 -17.81 24.30
CA GLN A 116 -11.46 -16.85 25.01
C GLN A 116 -11.39 -15.45 24.40
N THR A 117 -10.21 -14.97 24.01
CA THR A 117 -10.05 -13.67 23.34
C THR A 117 -10.75 -13.69 21.98
N LEU A 118 -10.52 -14.71 21.15
CA LEU A 118 -11.19 -14.85 19.84
C LEU A 118 -12.70 -14.99 19.97
N GLN A 119 -13.20 -15.74 20.96
CA GLN A 119 -14.63 -15.86 21.24
C GLN A 119 -15.23 -14.51 21.69
N LYS A 120 -14.52 -13.78 22.55
CA LYS A 120 -14.93 -12.44 22.99
C LYS A 120 -14.98 -11.47 21.81
N GLU A 121 -13.97 -11.47 20.95
CA GLU A 121 -13.91 -10.65 19.73
C GLU A 121 -15.02 -11.00 18.74
N ALA A 122 -15.27 -12.29 18.50
CA ALA A 122 -16.37 -12.75 17.66
C ALA A 122 -17.74 -12.30 18.21
N THR A 123 -17.92 -12.41 19.52
CA THR A 123 -19.15 -11.98 20.21
C THR A 123 -19.34 -10.46 20.13
N GLU A 124 -18.26 -9.69 20.36
CA GLU A 124 -18.27 -8.23 20.21
C GLU A 124 -18.58 -7.83 18.77
N THR A 125 -17.95 -8.47 17.78
CA THR A 125 -18.17 -8.25 16.33
C THR A 125 -19.64 -8.44 15.95
N GLU A 126 -20.26 -9.51 16.44
CA GLU A 126 -21.68 -9.83 16.20
C GLU A 126 -22.60 -8.83 16.89
N SER A 127 -22.31 -8.45 18.15
CA SER A 127 -23.08 -7.42 18.86
C SER A 127 -23.01 -6.06 18.15
N THR A 128 -21.82 -5.64 17.71
CA THR A 128 -21.64 -4.42 16.91
C THR A 128 -22.42 -4.52 15.60
N ASN A 129 -22.43 -5.69 14.95
CA ASN A 129 -23.20 -5.91 13.73
C ASN A 129 -24.71 -5.73 13.96
N GLN A 130 -25.26 -6.33 15.02
CA GLN A 130 -26.68 -6.21 15.36
C GLN A 130 -27.09 -4.77 15.68
N GLN A 131 -26.25 -4.04 16.43
CA GLN A 131 -26.48 -2.62 16.72
C GLN A 131 -26.43 -1.78 15.44
N PHE A 132 -25.46 -2.02 14.59
CA PHE A 132 -25.32 -1.35 13.28
C PHE A 132 -26.52 -1.62 12.38
N GLU A 133 -26.95 -2.88 12.24
CA GLU A 133 -28.12 -3.26 11.43
C GLU A 133 -29.42 -2.65 11.98
N ALA A 134 -29.59 -2.62 13.30
CA ALA A 134 -30.75 -1.98 13.92
C ALA A 134 -30.78 -0.47 13.65
N ARG A 135 -29.63 0.19 13.77
CA ARG A 135 -29.45 1.63 13.55
C ARG A 135 -29.60 2.03 12.07
N TRP A 136 -29.05 1.24 11.15
CA TRP A 136 -29.07 1.49 9.71
C TRP A 136 -30.21 0.78 8.96
N ARG A 137 -31.22 0.27 9.68
CA ARG A 137 -32.32 -0.54 9.15
C ARG A 137 -33.01 0.10 7.93
N GLU A 138 -33.34 1.39 8.02
CA GLU A 138 -33.99 2.11 6.93
C GLU A 138 -33.13 2.09 5.66
N HIS A 139 -31.83 2.37 5.78
CA HIS A 139 -30.89 2.34 4.67
C HIS A 139 -30.70 0.95 4.11
N MET A 140 -30.74 -0.09 4.95
CA MET A 140 -30.70 -1.48 4.49
C MET A 140 -31.94 -1.82 3.66
N MET A 141 -33.14 -1.48 4.17
CA MET A 141 -34.40 -1.69 3.45
C MET A 141 -34.46 -0.93 2.13
N ASN A 142 -33.87 0.25 2.08
CA ASN A 142 -33.82 1.10 0.88
C ASN A 142 -32.64 0.79 -0.05
N GLY A 143 -31.87 -0.28 0.20
CA GLY A 143 -30.75 -0.67 -0.66
C GLY A 143 -29.61 0.35 -0.68
N ARG A 144 -29.39 1.07 0.42
CA ARG A 144 -28.31 2.04 0.66
C ARG A 144 -27.30 1.57 1.71
N CYS A 145 -27.55 0.46 2.40
CA CYS A 145 -26.60 -0.13 3.34
C CYS A 145 -26.54 -1.65 3.12
N PHE A 146 -25.32 -2.19 3.03
CA PHE A 146 -25.08 -3.59 2.70
C PHE A 146 -24.03 -4.20 3.63
N ARG A 147 -24.35 -5.33 4.27
CA ARG A 147 -23.41 -6.15 5.05
C ARG A 147 -23.17 -7.50 4.40
N PHE A 148 -21.98 -7.74 3.87
CA PHE A 148 -21.61 -9.05 3.31
C PHE A 148 -20.77 -9.82 4.32
N ASN A 149 -21.20 -11.02 4.68
CA ASN A 149 -20.48 -11.88 5.61
C ASN A 149 -20.78 -13.34 5.30
N VAL A 150 -19.74 -14.17 5.19
CA VAL A 150 -19.90 -15.62 4.94
C VAL A 150 -20.53 -16.25 6.17
N SER A 151 -21.73 -16.81 6.02
CA SER A 151 -22.52 -17.30 7.16
C SER A 151 -22.06 -18.68 7.65
N ASN A 152 -21.62 -19.55 6.73
CA ASN A 152 -21.28 -20.95 7.00
C ASN A 152 -20.05 -21.38 6.19
N GLY A 153 -19.34 -22.41 6.65
CA GLY A 153 -18.19 -23.02 5.97
C GLY A 153 -16.82 -22.49 6.41
N LEU A 154 -16.78 -21.62 7.42
CA LEU A 154 -15.56 -21.00 7.98
C LEU A 154 -15.45 -21.20 9.50
N GLU A 155 -16.35 -21.99 10.10
CA GLU A 155 -16.51 -22.14 11.54
C GLU A 155 -15.27 -22.75 12.21
N ASP A 156 -14.50 -23.56 11.50
CA ASP A 156 -13.31 -24.25 12.01
C ASP A 156 -11.98 -23.61 11.58
N VAL A 157 -12.03 -22.61 10.68
CA VAL A 157 -10.84 -21.90 10.21
C VAL A 157 -10.28 -21.04 11.35
N LYS A 158 -8.97 -21.17 11.61
CA LYS A 158 -8.27 -20.40 12.65
C LYS A 158 -7.56 -19.20 12.06
N LEU A 159 -7.32 -18.19 12.89
CA LEU A 159 -6.70 -16.91 12.47
C LEU A 159 -5.32 -17.09 11.80
N ALA A 160 -4.51 -18.05 12.25
CA ALA A 160 -3.18 -18.33 11.68
C ALA A 160 -3.17 -19.48 10.66
N GLU A 161 -4.32 -19.98 10.22
CA GLU A 161 -4.41 -21.13 9.33
C GLU A 161 -4.32 -20.72 7.86
N TYR A 162 -3.14 -20.26 7.46
CA TYR A 162 -2.88 -19.80 6.09
C TYR A 162 -3.01 -20.91 5.03
N GLN A 163 -3.02 -22.18 5.44
CA GLN A 163 -3.15 -23.33 4.53
C GLN A 163 -4.59 -23.55 4.07
N GLU A 164 -5.58 -23.00 4.78
CA GLU A 164 -7.01 -23.13 4.46
C GLU A 164 -7.51 -22.10 3.42
N GLN A 165 -6.59 -21.49 2.65
CA GLN A 165 -6.94 -20.51 1.60
C GLN A 165 -7.97 -21.05 0.60
N GLU A 166 -7.86 -22.33 0.24
CA GLU A 166 -8.79 -22.95 -0.70
C GLU A 166 -10.19 -23.14 -0.09
N LEU A 167 -10.28 -23.55 1.19
CA LEU A 167 -11.55 -23.62 1.91
C LEU A 167 -12.19 -22.22 2.02
N ILE A 168 -11.40 -21.19 2.35
CA ILE A 168 -11.89 -19.81 2.42
C ILE A 168 -12.46 -19.35 1.08
N ARG A 169 -11.75 -19.65 -0.01
CA ARG A 169 -12.22 -19.36 -1.37
C ARG A 169 -13.53 -20.06 -1.66
N GLN A 170 -13.62 -21.37 -1.41
CA GLN A 170 -14.81 -22.17 -1.71
C GLN A 170 -16.03 -21.72 -0.90
N ALA A 171 -15.86 -21.45 0.40
CA ALA A 171 -16.92 -20.93 1.26
C ALA A 171 -17.41 -19.55 0.79
N THR A 172 -16.49 -18.69 0.34
CA THR A 172 -16.81 -17.37 -0.21
C THR A 172 -17.56 -17.47 -1.54
N VAL A 173 -17.11 -18.32 -2.48
CA VAL A 173 -17.81 -18.56 -3.76
C VAL A 173 -19.21 -19.09 -3.49
N THR A 174 -19.34 -20.10 -2.63
CA THR A 174 -20.65 -20.66 -2.25
C THR A 174 -21.56 -19.60 -1.65
N TYR A 175 -21.03 -18.71 -0.81
CA TYR A 175 -21.80 -17.58 -0.25
C TYR A 175 -22.28 -16.62 -1.35
N LEU A 176 -21.43 -16.29 -2.32
CA LEU A 176 -21.75 -15.39 -3.44
C LEU A 176 -22.74 -16.00 -4.43
N GLU A 177 -22.80 -17.33 -4.57
CA GLU A 177 -23.74 -18.04 -5.45
C GLU A 177 -25.16 -18.18 -4.87
N LYS A 178 -25.37 -17.91 -3.58
CA LYS A 178 -26.71 -17.90 -2.98
C LYS A 178 -27.57 -16.84 -3.69
N ARG A 179 -28.78 -17.21 -4.12
CA ARG A 179 -29.71 -16.31 -4.84
C ARG A 179 -29.92 -14.97 -4.13
N GLU A 180 -30.06 -15.00 -2.81
CA GLU A 180 -30.19 -13.79 -1.99
C GLU A 180 -28.94 -12.91 -2.07
N THR A 181 -27.74 -13.49 -1.91
CA THR A 181 -26.47 -12.78 -1.99
C THR A 181 -26.26 -12.17 -3.37
N ILE A 182 -26.54 -12.92 -4.45
CA ILE A 182 -26.47 -12.41 -5.83
C ILE A 182 -27.32 -11.14 -5.95
N GLY A 183 -28.59 -11.21 -5.53
CA GLY A 183 -29.51 -10.06 -5.59
C GLY A 183 -28.98 -8.85 -4.83
N ARG A 184 -28.42 -9.07 -3.64
CA ARG A 184 -27.83 -8.00 -2.82
C ARG A 184 -26.55 -7.41 -3.40
N VAL A 185 -25.67 -8.23 -3.98
CA VAL A 185 -24.44 -7.78 -4.66
C VAL A 185 -24.80 -6.95 -5.89
N VAL A 186 -25.74 -7.42 -6.71
CA VAL A 186 -26.23 -6.66 -7.87
C VAL A 186 -26.85 -5.33 -7.43
N ALA A 187 -27.71 -5.33 -6.41
CA ALA A 187 -28.31 -4.09 -5.88
C ALA A 187 -27.25 -3.10 -5.37
N CYS A 188 -26.22 -3.60 -4.68
CA CYS A 188 -25.09 -2.80 -4.21
C CYS A 188 -24.30 -2.19 -5.37
N ALA A 189 -23.92 -3.01 -6.35
CA ALA A 189 -23.20 -2.57 -7.54
C ALA A 189 -23.99 -1.52 -8.34
N GLU A 190 -25.29 -1.74 -8.54
CA GLU A 190 -26.17 -0.78 -9.20
C GLU A 190 -26.34 0.51 -8.41
N ASN A 191 -26.42 0.45 -7.07
CA ASN A 191 -26.45 1.64 -6.23
C ASN A 191 -25.17 2.48 -6.42
N LEU A 192 -24.00 1.82 -6.40
CA LEU A 192 -22.69 2.46 -6.58
C LEU A 192 -22.51 3.03 -7.99
N ARG A 193 -22.98 2.32 -9.04
CA ARG A 193 -22.97 2.80 -10.44
C ARG A 193 -23.76 4.09 -10.62
N LYS A 194 -24.89 4.23 -9.91
CA LYS A 194 -25.75 5.43 -9.92
C LYS A 194 -25.17 6.61 -9.13
N LYS A 195 -23.89 6.56 -8.72
CA LYS A 195 -23.22 7.68 -8.08
C LYS A 195 -22.96 8.79 -9.10
N GLU A 196 -23.89 9.73 -9.22
CA GLU A 196 -23.69 10.96 -9.98
C GLU A 196 -22.87 11.95 -9.15
N TYR A 197 -21.70 12.33 -9.66
CA TYR A 197 -20.89 13.43 -9.12
C TYR A 197 -21.57 14.76 -9.44
N ARG A 198 -22.58 15.14 -8.66
CA ARG A 198 -22.86 16.55 -8.40
C ARG A 198 -22.92 16.75 -6.89
N PRO A 199 -21.76 17.04 -6.27
CA PRO A 199 -21.78 17.56 -4.91
C PRO A 199 -22.72 18.76 -4.88
N THR A 200 -23.58 18.87 -3.87
CA THR A 200 -24.46 20.04 -3.75
C THR A 200 -23.59 21.30 -3.71
N SER A 201 -24.10 22.40 -4.25
CA SER A 201 -23.40 23.69 -4.22
C SER A 201 -23.01 24.09 -2.79
N TYR A 202 -23.78 23.65 -1.80
CA TYR A 202 -23.49 23.78 -0.37
C TYR A 202 -22.28 22.94 0.07
N PHE A 203 -22.23 21.65 -0.30
CA PHE A 203 -21.09 20.78 0.02
C PHE A 203 -19.81 21.26 -0.66
N ALA A 204 -19.89 21.70 -1.92
CA ALA A 204 -18.77 22.29 -2.62
C ALA A 204 -18.28 23.58 -1.96
N LYS A 205 -19.20 24.45 -1.49
CA LYS A 205 -18.87 25.65 -0.71
C LYS A 205 -18.19 25.31 0.61
N GLN A 206 -18.72 24.35 1.38
CA GLN A 206 -18.10 23.93 2.64
C GLN A 206 -16.70 23.36 2.43
N MET A 207 -16.47 22.59 1.35
CA MET A 207 -15.13 22.09 1.02
C MET A 207 -14.17 23.22 0.66
N ILE A 208 -14.61 24.20 -0.13
CA ILE A 208 -13.80 25.37 -0.49
C ILE A 208 -13.53 26.24 0.74
N ASP A 209 -14.52 26.46 1.61
CA ASP A 209 -14.37 27.23 2.85
C ASP A 209 -13.44 26.53 3.85
N HIS A 210 -13.45 25.19 3.89
CA HIS A 210 -12.51 24.39 4.67
C HIS A 210 -11.09 24.40 4.05
N GLU A 211 -10.95 24.48 2.72
CA GLU A 211 -9.65 24.66 2.05
C GLU A 211 -9.10 26.11 2.16
N ALA A 212 -9.99 27.10 2.25
CA ALA A 212 -9.67 28.53 2.31
C ALA A 212 -9.39 29.04 3.73
N GLN A 213 -9.72 28.27 4.77
CA GLN A 213 -9.21 28.53 6.11
C GLN A 213 -7.69 28.26 6.09
N PRO A 214 -6.84 29.26 6.36
CA PRO A 214 -5.42 28.98 6.55
C PRO A 214 -5.35 28.05 7.75
N ALA A 215 -4.99 26.79 7.50
CA ALA A 215 -4.64 25.86 8.54
C ALA A 215 -3.73 26.62 9.51
N ARG A 216 -4.21 26.83 10.74
CA ARG A 216 -3.31 27.05 11.86
C ARG A 216 -2.51 25.76 11.96
N ARG A 217 -1.48 25.64 11.14
CA ARG A 217 -0.42 24.66 11.26
C ARG A 217 0.23 25.01 12.60
N PRO A 218 0.11 24.19 13.66
CA PRO A 218 1.22 24.15 14.60
C PRO A 218 2.41 23.82 13.71
N GLY A 219 3.50 24.59 13.83
CA GLY A 219 4.65 24.43 12.94
C GLY A 219 4.95 22.94 12.78
N ARG A 220 4.93 22.45 11.53
CA ARG A 220 5.57 21.17 11.23
C ARG A 220 6.99 21.36 11.76
N VAL A 221 7.31 20.67 12.84
CA VAL A 221 8.68 20.20 12.97
C VAL A 221 8.83 19.33 11.73
N PRO A 222 9.63 19.74 10.72
CA PRO A 222 9.88 18.82 9.62
C PRO A 222 10.40 17.55 10.28
N GLU A 223 9.98 16.39 9.81
CA GLU A 223 10.64 15.15 10.20
C GLU A 223 12.05 15.24 9.58
N VAL A 224 12.94 15.95 10.28
CA VAL A 224 14.30 16.24 9.85
C VAL A 224 15.09 15.01 10.21
N ALA A 225 15.26 14.11 9.25
CA ALA A 225 16.30 13.10 9.37
C ALA A 225 17.65 13.80 9.23
N THR A 226 18.54 13.53 10.18
CA THR A 226 19.95 13.91 10.10
C THR A 226 20.61 13.27 8.87
N ALA A 227 21.68 13.88 8.36
CA ALA A 227 22.46 13.30 7.26
C ALA A 227 22.94 11.86 7.58
N SER A 228 23.22 11.58 8.86
CA SER A 228 23.55 10.25 9.39
C SER A 228 22.41 9.24 9.26
N GLU A 229 21.19 9.61 9.61
CA GLU A 229 20.00 8.74 9.47
C GLU A 229 19.69 8.47 7.99
N ILE A 230 19.82 9.49 7.12
CA ILE A 230 19.66 9.30 5.67
C ILE A 230 20.74 8.34 5.14
N ALA A 231 22.00 8.50 5.58
CA ALA A 231 23.09 7.61 5.19
C ALA A 231 22.87 6.17 5.69
N GLU A 232 22.32 6.00 6.90
CA GLU A 232 21.95 4.69 7.45
C GLU A 232 20.85 4.03 6.62
N LEU A 233 19.79 4.76 6.25
CA LEU A 233 18.75 4.24 5.37
C LEU A 233 19.31 3.77 4.03
N ILE A 234 20.20 4.56 3.41
CA ILE A 234 20.87 4.16 2.17
C ILE A 234 21.74 2.91 2.39
N SER A 235 22.43 2.81 3.52
CA SER A 235 23.25 1.65 3.88
C SER A 235 22.41 0.38 4.08
N LEU A 236 21.27 0.49 4.77
CA LEU A 236 20.31 -0.61 4.97
C LEU A 236 19.73 -1.07 3.63
N GLY A 237 19.39 -0.13 2.74
CA GLY A 237 18.97 -0.45 1.38
C GLY A 237 20.05 -1.22 0.61
N ASN A 238 21.29 -0.73 0.61
CA ASN A 238 22.42 -1.38 -0.05
C ASN A 238 22.74 -2.76 0.54
N THR A 239 22.59 -2.94 1.85
CA THR A 239 22.86 -4.24 2.52
C THR A 239 21.94 -5.33 2.00
N ASN A 240 20.68 -4.99 1.69
CA ASN A 240 19.74 -5.93 1.07
C ASN A 240 20.06 -6.24 -0.40
N LEU A 241 20.92 -5.44 -1.06
CA LEU A 241 21.37 -5.67 -2.44
C LEU A 241 22.75 -6.33 -2.54
N LYS A 242 23.54 -6.37 -1.45
CA LYS A 242 24.87 -7.02 -1.41
C LYS A 242 24.82 -8.54 -1.38
N THR A 243 23.63 -9.13 -1.20
CA THR A 243 23.43 -10.57 -1.30
C THR A 243 23.79 -11.03 -2.73
N PRO A 244 24.57 -12.12 -2.90
CA PRO A 244 24.90 -12.64 -4.24
C PRO A 244 23.65 -12.79 -5.09
N SER A 245 23.70 -12.48 -6.39
CA SER A 245 22.52 -12.45 -7.26
C SER A 245 21.72 -13.77 -7.28
N ALA A 246 22.36 -14.90 -6.97
CA ALA A 246 21.71 -16.21 -6.84
C ALA A 246 20.88 -16.39 -5.53
N LEU A 247 21.11 -15.56 -4.52
CA LEU A 247 20.51 -15.63 -3.18
C LEU A 247 19.58 -14.44 -2.88
N ILE A 248 19.53 -13.44 -3.77
CA ILE A 248 18.61 -12.32 -3.62
C ILE A 248 17.16 -12.82 -3.72
N THR A 249 16.27 -12.27 -2.90
CA THR A 249 14.86 -12.68 -2.84
C THR A 249 13.97 -11.46 -3.01
N THR A 250 12.70 -11.67 -3.39
CA THR A 250 11.71 -10.59 -3.44
C THR A 250 11.62 -9.82 -2.12
N ALA A 251 11.77 -10.50 -0.97
CA ALA A 251 11.77 -9.85 0.33
C ALA A 251 12.96 -8.90 0.54
N HIS A 252 14.15 -9.26 0.07
CA HIS A 252 15.32 -8.37 0.08
C HIS A 252 15.05 -7.12 -0.75
N LEU A 253 14.50 -7.28 -1.95
CA LEU A 253 14.22 -6.16 -2.85
C LEU A 253 13.11 -5.24 -2.32
N LEU A 254 12.06 -5.79 -1.71
CA LEU A 254 10.99 -4.99 -1.08
C LEU A 254 11.54 -4.16 0.10
N ARG A 255 12.45 -4.71 0.91
CA ARG A 255 13.14 -3.98 1.97
C ARG A 255 14.06 -2.90 1.42
N ALA A 256 14.86 -3.21 0.38
CA ALA A 256 15.71 -2.23 -0.29
C ALA A 256 14.88 -1.06 -0.82
N ARG A 257 13.77 -1.35 -1.52
CA ARG A 257 12.82 -0.36 -2.01
C ARG A 257 12.28 0.52 -0.87
N HIS A 258 11.89 -0.08 0.25
CA HIS A 258 11.40 0.66 1.42
C HIS A 258 12.45 1.66 1.93
N TYR A 259 13.68 1.20 2.20
CA TYR A 259 14.73 2.06 2.73
C TYR A 259 15.13 3.18 1.78
N PHE A 260 15.28 2.89 0.48
CA PHE A 260 15.59 3.92 -0.50
C PHE A 260 14.45 4.92 -0.69
N SER A 261 13.19 4.49 -0.67
CA SER A 261 12.04 5.40 -0.72
C SER A 261 11.99 6.34 0.49
N LYS A 262 12.31 5.82 1.69
CA LYS A 262 12.40 6.64 2.91
C LYS A 262 13.56 7.63 2.85
N ALA A 263 14.74 7.21 2.38
CA ALA A 263 15.87 8.09 2.17
C ALA A 263 15.54 9.20 1.13
N LEU A 264 14.90 8.83 0.02
CA LEU A 264 14.50 9.78 -1.02
C LEU A 264 13.49 10.81 -0.50
N HIS A 265 12.56 10.40 0.37
CA HIS A 265 11.60 11.30 1.00
C HIS A 265 12.32 12.42 1.77
N PHE A 266 13.26 12.05 2.66
CA PHE A 266 14.02 13.03 3.44
C PHE A 266 14.89 13.92 2.55
N LEU A 267 15.59 13.34 1.57
CA LEU A 267 16.42 14.07 0.62
C LEU A 267 15.63 15.10 -0.22
N ARG A 268 14.39 14.79 -0.61
CA ARG A 268 13.55 15.73 -1.38
C ARG A 268 12.98 16.86 -0.53
N ASN A 269 12.85 16.65 0.78
CA ASN A 269 12.29 17.62 1.70
C ASN A 269 13.36 18.53 2.35
N ASP A 270 14.64 18.24 2.12
CA ASP A 270 15.76 19.06 2.57
C ASP A 270 16.29 19.94 1.43
N SER A 271 16.09 21.25 1.54
CA SER A 271 16.55 22.24 0.56
C SER A 271 18.08 22.29 0.39
N SER A 272 18.85 21.75 1.35
CA SER A 272 20.31 21.67 1.29
C SER A 272 20.82 20.44 0.52
N THR A 273 19.94 19.50 0.20
CA THR A 273 20.33 18.27 -0.49
C THR A 273 20.78 18.55 -1.92
N SER A 274 21.92 17.97 -2.30
CA SER A 274 22.41 18.08 -3.66
C SER A 274 21.55 17.26 -4.64
N PRO A 275 21.25 17.76 -5.86
CA PRO A 275 20.58 16.98 -6.90
C PRO A 275 21.29 15.65 -7.20
N LYS A 276 22.63 15.63 -7.08
CA LYS A 276 23.44 14.42 -7.24
C LYS A 276 23.09 13.33 -6.23
N GLN A 277 22.84 13.67 -4.96
CA GLN A 277 22.41 12.69 -3.95
C GLN A 277 21.02 12.13 -4.24
N VAL A 278 20.07 12.99 -4.63
CA VAL A 278 18.73 12.56 -5.05
C VAL A 278 18.82 11.59 -6.23
N SER A 279 19.63 11.91 -7.25
CA SER A 279 19.82 11.06 -8.42
C SER A 279 20.37 9.67 -8.06
N ARG A 280 21.34 9.57 -7.15
CA ARG A 280 21.90 8.27 -6.70
C ARG A 280 20.84 7.37 -6.05
N VAL A 281 19.98 7.94 -5.21
CA VAL A 281 18.90 7.16 -4.57
C VAL A 281 17.85 6.75 -5.60
N CYS A 282 17.49 7.62 -6.54
CA CYS A 282 16.61 7.29 -7.65
C CYS A 282 17.18 6.16 -8.55
N GLN A 283 18.49 6.15 -8.82
CA GLN A 283 19.15 5.04 -9.54
C GLN A 283 19.03 3.72 -8.77
N LYS A 284 19.25 3.74 -7.45
CA LYS A 284 19.09 2.55 -6.61
C LYS A 284 17.65 2.03 -6.61
N LEU A 285 16.66 2.92 -6.57
CA LEU A 285 15.24 2.55 -6.71
C LEU A 285 14.95 1.94 -8.08
N THR A 286 15.51 2.52 -9.14
CA THR A 286 15.36 2.03 -10.52
C THR A 286 15.91 0.61 -10.65
N GLU A 287 17.15 0.37 -10.21
CA GLU A 287 17.77 -0.97 -10.18
C GLU A 287 16.93 -1.97 -9.38
N THR A 288 16.50 -1.58 -8.18
CA THR A 288 15.72 -2.45 -7.28
C THR A 288 14.37 -2.84 -7.89
N LEU A 289 13.67 -1.89 -8.50
CA LEU A 289 12.37 -2.12 -9.13
C LEU A 289 12.48 -2.94 -10.42
N LEU A 290 13.56 -2.76 -11.17
CA LEU A 290 13.86 -3.57 -12.35
C LEU A 290 14.09 -5.04 -11.96
N LEU A 291 14.84 -5.29 -10.88
CA LEU A 291 14.99 -6.63 -10.30
C LEU A 291 13.66 -7.20 -9.78
N LEU A 292 12.82 -6.39 -9.10
CA LEU A 292 11.49 -6.83 -8.67
C LEU A 292 10.64 -7.26 -9.87
N SER A 293 10.65 -6.48 -10.94
CA SER A 293 9.94 -6.81 -12.18
C SER A 293 10.42 -8.13 -12.83
N GLN A 294 11.71 -8.45 -12.68
CA GLN A 294 12.29 -9.71 -13.15
C GLN A 294 11.85 -10.92 -12.33
N MET A 295 11.75 -10.76 -11.00
CA MET A 295 11.45 -11.86 -10.07
C MET A 295 9.96 -12.11 -9.83
N THR A 296 9.12 -11.09 -10.02
CA THR A 296 7.67 -11.19 -9.81
C THR A 296 7.02 -12.08 -10.89
N ARG A 297 6.04 -12.91 -10.49
CA ARG A 297 5.37 -13.84 -11.42
C ARG A 297 4.21 -13.21 -12.20
N PRO A 298 3.25 -12.51 -11.56
CA PRO A 298 2.11 -11.97 -12.29
C PRO A 298 2.54 -10.89 -13.28
N LEU A 299 2.19 -11.05 -14.56
CA LEU A 299 2.64 -10.15 -15.63
C LEU A 299 2.23 -8.69 -15.39
N ALA A 300 1.05 -8.45 -14.79
CA ALA A 300 0.58 -7.13 -14.45
C ALA A 300 1.50 -6.43 -13.42
N GLU A 301 1.86 -7.12 -12.34
CA GLU A 301 2.76 -6.59 -11.31
C GLU A 301 4.19 -6.38 -11.84
N ARG A 302 4.66 -7.24 -12.76
CA ARG A 302 5.93 -7.02 -13.46
C ARG A 302 5.90 -5.72 -14.25
N LYS A 303 4.83 -5.46 -15.00
CA LYS A 303 4.64 -4.21 -15.75
C LYS A 303 4.64 -3.00 -14.81
N GLU A 304 3.92 -3.08 -13.69
CA GLU A 304 3.88 -2.01 -12.68
C GLU A 304 5.28 -1.69 -12.12
N HIS A 305 6.05 -2.70 -11.73
CA HIS A 305 7.42 -2.47 -11.25
C HIS A 305 8.33 -1.87 -12.33
N ALA A 306 8.18 -2.25 -13.60
CA ALA A 306 8.94 -1.68 -14.70
C ALA A 306 8.55 -0.21 -14.96
N ASP A 307 7.28 0.15 -14.81
CA ASP A 307 6.79 1.53 -14.92
C ASP A 307 7.29 2.42 -13.77
N GLN A 308 7.30 1.88 -12.55
CA GLN A 308 7.91 2.56 -11.40
C GLN A 308 9.42 2.73 -11.60
N ALA A 309 10.13 1.72 -12.12
CA ALA A 309 11.56 1.82 -12.43
C ALA A 309 11.83 2.93 -13.45
N GLN A 310 11.02 3.04 -14.50
CA GLN A 310 11.14 4.13 -15.47
C GLN A 310 10.96 5.50 -14.81
N SER A 311 9.93 5.67 -13.98
CA SER A 311 9.64 6.94 -13.31
C SER A 311 10.79 7.40 -12.41
N TYR A 312 11.42 6.49 -11.66
CA TYR A 312 12.60 6.82 -10.87
C TYR A 312 13.84 7.07 -11.73
N GLY A 313 14.00 6.36 -12.85
CA GLY A 313 15.10 6.60 -13.78
C GLY A 313 15.03 7.98 -14.43
N GLU A 314 13.84 8.43 -14.81
CA GLU A 314 13.59 9.79 -15.33
C GLU A 314 13.86 10.85 -14.26
N ALA A 315 13.41 10.61 -13.02
CA ALA A 315 13.75 11.50 -11.90
C ALA A 315 15.25 11.52 -11.60
N ALA A 316 15.96 10.40 -11.76
CA ALA A 316 17.41 10.35 -11.64
C ALA A 316 18.09 11.20 -12.72
N LEU A 317 17.60 11.12 -13.96
CA LEU A 317 18.12 11.84 -15.11
C LEU A 317 17.96 13.35 -14.92
N GLU A 318 16.76 13.78 -14.55
CA GLU A 318 16.48 15.20 -14.28
C GLU A 318 17.42 15.78 -13.22
N ASN A 319 17.65 15.03 -12.14
CA ASN A 319 18.49 15.48 -11.04
C ASN A 319 19.99 15.50 -11.38
N VAL A 320 20.49 14.55 -12.20
CA VAL A 320 21.89 14.57 -12.61
C VAL A 320 22.18 15.61 -13.70
N VAL A 321 21.21 15.89 -14.58
CA VAL A 321 21.28 17.02 -15.51
C VAL A 321 21.38 18.34 -14.74
N LYS A 322 20.55 18.53 -13.70
CA LYS A 322 20.66 19.69 -12.79
C LYS A 322 22.01 19.75 -12.06
N ALA A 323 22.61 18.60 -11.75
CA ALA A 323 23.93 18.54 -11.11
C ALA A 323 25.10 18.81 -12.08
N GLY A 324 24.87 18.82 -13.40
CA GLY A 324 25.91 19.05 -14.41
C GLY A 324 26.93 17.92 -14.55
N ASP A 325 26.63 16.70 -14.11
CA ASP A 325 27.56 15.56 -14.16
C ASP A 325 27.30 14.71 -15.42
N SER A 326 28.03 15.00 -16.49
CA SER A 326 27.85 14.35 -17.80
C SER A 326 28.14 12.84 -17.78
N CYS A 327 29.12 12.41 -17.00
CA CYS A 327 29.45 10.98 -16.82
C CYS A 327 28.25 10.26 -16.19
N MET A 328 27.71 10.82 -15.11
CA MET A 328 26.57 10.22 -14.41
C MET A 328 25.28 10.34 -15.23
N VAL A 329 25.11 11.35 -16.08
CA VAL A 329 24.05 11.40 -17.11
C VAL A 329 24.14 10.17 -18.01
N ALA A 330 25.30 9.88 -18.58
CA ALA A 330 25.48 8.71 -19.46
C ALA A 330 25.16 7.40 -18.74
N GLN A 331 25.54 7.25 -17.47
CA GLN A 331 25.20 6.08 -16.65
C GLN A 331 23.68 5.92 -16.43
N VAL A 332 22.98 7.02 -16.13
CA VAL A 332 21.52 7.00 -15.94
C VAL A 332 20.79 6.72 -17.25
N GLU A 333 21.24 7.28 -18.36
CA GLU A 333 20.66 7.03 -19.68
C GLU A 333 20.83 5.57 -20.12
N PHE A 334 21.95 4.94 -19.77
CA PHE A 334 22.13 3.50 -19.94
C PHE A 334 21.15 2.69 -19.07
N LEU A 335 21.01 3.04 -17.78
CA LEU A 335 20.06 2.38 -16.89
C LEU A 335 18.61 2.48 -17.40
N LEU A 336 18.20 3.64 -17.90
CA LEU A 336 16.88 3.84 -18.54
C LEU A 336 16.71 3.00 -19.81
N ALA A 337 17.79 2.80 -20.57
CA ALA A 337 17.75 1.95 -21.74
C ALA A 337 17.59 0.46 -21.34
N CYS A 338 18.18 0.01 -20.22
CA CYS A 338 17.90 -1.32 -19.64
C CYS A 338 16.42 -1.48 -19.24
N VAL A 339 15.82 -0.46 -18.61
CA VAL A 339 14.38 -0.44 -18.31
C VAL A 339 13.55 -0.53 -19.58
N THR A 340 13.95 0.19 -20.63
CA THR A 340 13.27 0.18 -21.94
C THR A 340 13.32 -1.22 -22.57
N ALA A 341 14.50 -1.86 -22.58
CA ALA A 341 14.67 -3.22 -23.06
C ALA A 341 13.74 -4.20 -22.33
N TRP A 342 13.72 -4.12 -21.00
CA TRP A 342 12.87 -4.96 -20.17
C TRP A 342 11.37 -4.75 -20.42
N LYS A 343 10.93 -3.50 -20.61
CA LYS A 343 9.53 -3.19 -20.95
C LYS A 343 9.13 -3.73 -22.32
N VAL A 344 10.02 -3.69 -23.31
CA VAL A 344 9.77 -4.33 -24.62
C VAL A 344 9.61 -5.84 -24.45
N TYR A 345 10.46 -6.50 -23.66
CA TYR A 345 10.31 -7.91 -23.33
C TYR A 345 8.95 -8.23 -22.67
N LEU A 346 8.50 -7.42 -21.70
CA LEU A 346 7.20 -7.63 -21.05
C LEU A 346 6.01 -7.46 -22.02
N ARG A 347 6.12 -6.57 -23.02
CA ARG A 347 5.12 -6.43 -24.09
C ARG A 347 5.08 -7.64 -25.02
N MET A 348 6.25 -8.17 -25.39
CA MET A 348 6.35 -9.44 -26.14
C MET A 348 5.65 -10.57 -25.39
N LYS A 349 5.86 -10.67 -24.07
CA LYS A 349 5.20 -11.68 -23.23
C LYS A 349 3.68 -11.51 -23.13
N SER A 350 3.13 -10.31 -23.34
CA SER A 350 1.68 -10.09 -23.44
C SER A 350 1.11 -10.29 -24.85
N GLY A 351 1.92 -10.74 -25.83
CA GLY A 351 1.47 -10.97 -27.20
C GLY A 351 1.36 -9.70 -28.06
N GLU A 352 1.97 -8.60 -27.63
CA GLU A 352 2.05 -7.37 -28.42
C GLU A 352 3.18 -7.48 -29.47
N GLU A 353 2.88 -7.13 -30.73
CA GLU A 353 3.83 -7.19 -31.84
C GLU A 353 4.89 -6.08 -31.71
N THR A 354 6.18 -6.45 -31.64
CA THR A 354 7.26 -5.53 -31.23
C THR A 354 8.55 -5.69 -32.05
N ALA A 355 8.48 -6.22 -33.28
CA ALA A 355 9.67 -6.39 -34.13
C ALA A 355 10.47 -5.07 -34.31
N SER A 356 9.76 -3.94 -34.48
CA SER A 356 10.35 -2.60 -34.49
C SER A 356 10.95 -2.20 -33.12
N GLY A 357 10.29 -2.56 -32.02
CA GLY A 357 10.78 -2.32 -30.66
C GLY A 357 12.09 -3.03 -30.35
N ARG A 358 12.28 -4.28 -30.81
CA ARG A 358 13.53 -5.03 -30.63
C ARG A 358 14.72 -4.37 -31.33
N ALA A 359 14.54 -4.01 -32.60
CA ALA A 359 15.56 -3.31 -33.36
C ALA A 359 15.89 -1.95 -32.73
N GLY A 360 14.87 -1.22 -32.28
CA GLY A 360 15.04 0.06 -31.57
C GLY A 360 15.84 -0.07 -30.28
N VAL A 361 15.63 -1.12 -29.49
CA VAL A 361 16.39 -1.36 -28.26
C VAL A 361 17.85 -1.66 -28.52
N ARG A 362 18.18 -2.46 -29.55
CA ARG A 362 19.58 -2.74 -29.93
C ARG A 362 20.33 -1.45 -30.27
N VAL A 363 19.76 -0.64 -31.17
CA VAL A 363 20.34 0.66 -31.56
C VAL A 363 20.47 1.59 -30.35
N LEU A 364 19.48 1.59 -29.44
CA LEU A 364 19.53 2.38 -28.22
C LEU A 364 20.68 1.93 -27.31
N MET A 365 20.82 0.62 -27.05
CA MET A 365 21.88 0.04 -26.22
C MET A 365 23.27 0.39 -26.77
N ASP A 366 23.49 0.18 -28.08
CA ASP A 366 24.76 0.47 -28.73
C ASP A 366 25.14 1.95 -28.57
N ARG A 367 24.19 2.85 -28.82
CA ARG A 367 24.39 4.29 -28.61
C ARG A 367 24.70 4.64 -27.15
N ARG A 368 24.10 3.93 -26.17
CA ARG A 368 24.39 4.16 -24.75
C ARG A 368 25.78 3.66 -24.36
N LEU A 369 26.21 2.51 -24.87
CA LEU A 369 27.55 1.99 -24.67
C LEU A 369 28.61 2.92 -25.28
N ASP A 370 28.41 3.40 -26.52
CA ASP A 370 29.34 4.32 -27.18
C ASP A 370 29.59 5.60 -26.37
N MET A 371 28.53 6.17 -25.79
CA MET A 371 28.66 7.35 -24.92
C MET A 371 29.40 7.03 -23.61
N LEU A 372 29.18 5.85 -23.03
CA LEU A 372 29.87 5.43 -21.81
C LEU A 372 31.37 5.19 -22.06
N SER A 373 31.72 4.65 -23.22
CA SER A 373 33.11 4.43 -23.67
C SER A 373 33.94 5.72 -23.74
N GLY A 374 33.29 6.89 -23.81
CA GLY A 374 33.94 8.20 -23.74
C GLY A 374 34.52 8.56 -22.36
N TYR A 375 34.22 7.78 -21.31
CA TYR A 375 34.62 8.05 -19.93
C TYR A 375 35.61 7.00 -19.40
N SER A 376 36.89 7.37 -19.30
CA SER A 376 37.98 6.45 -18.90
C SER A 376 37.90 5.93 -17.46
N ASN A 377 37.09 6.55 -16.61
CA ASN A 377 36.88 6.15 -15.21
C ASN A 377 35.79 5.08 -15.04
N LEU A 378 35.15 4.63 -16.13
CA LEU A 378 34.11 3.60 -16.10
C LEU A 378 34.68 2.25 -16.52
N GLN A 379 34.23 1.19 -15.86
CA GLN A 379 34.51 -0.20 -16.27
C GLN A 379 33.51 -0.60 -17.36
N ILE A 380 33.85 -0.37 -18.63
CA ILE A 380 32.92 -0.56 -19.75
C ILE A 380 32.43 -2.01 -19.86
N ASP A 381 33.29 -2.99 -19.58
CA ASP A 381 32.96 -4.43 -19.60
C ASP A 381 31.73 -4.77 -18.74
N TRP A 382 31.54 -4.07 -17.62
CA TRP A 382 30.36 -4.25 -16.76
C TRP A 382 29.07 -3.82 -17.46
N TYR A 383 29.11 -2.70 -18.18
CA TYR A 383 27.98 -2.19 -18.94
C TYR A 383 27.68 -3.06 -20.15
N GLU A 384 28.71 -3.55 -20.85
CA GLU A 384 28.57 -4.48 -21.97
C GLU A 384 27.94 -5.80 -21.53
N ALA A 385 28.37 -6.37 -20.40
CA ALA A 385 27.77 -7.58 -19.84
C ALA A 385 26.30 -7.38 -19.46
N GLN A 386 25.96 -6.21 -18.90
CA GLN A 386 24.58 -5.87 -18.58
C GLN A 386 23.72 -5.69 -19.84
N ALA A 387 24.24 -4.98 -20.85
CA ALA A 387 23.56 -4.80 -22.13
C ALA A 387 23.28 -6.15 -22.80
N LYS A 388 24.28 -7.03 -22.83
CA LYS A 388 24.14 -8.41 -23.34
C LYS A 388 23.01 -9.16 -22.65
N THR A 389 22.95 -9.11 -21.31
CA THR A 389 21.88 -9.75 -20.53
C THR A 389 20.48 -9.26 -20.93
N TYR A 390 20.31 -7.95 -21.15
CA TYR A 390 19.01 -7.40 -21.58
C TYR A 390 18.66 -7.70 -23.03
N LEU A 391 19.66 -7.75 -23.91
CA LEU A 391 19.46 -8.13 -25.30
C LEU A 391 19.08 -9.60 -25.45
N GLU A 392 19.66 -10.50 -24.64
CA GLU A 392 19.31 -11.92 -24.60
C GLU A 392 17.83 -12.16 -24.25
N TYR A 393 17.19 -11.28 -23.46
CA TYR A 393 15.74 -11.40 -23.21
C TYR A 393 14.88 -11.10 -24.46
N LEU A 394 15.42 -10.44 -25.48
CA LEU A 394 14.70 -10.01 -26.68
C LEU A 394 14.87 -10.94 -27.88
N GLU A 395 15.76 -11.93 -27.75
CA GLU A 395 15.99 -13.01 -28.72
C GLU A 395 15.03 -14.17 -28.46
#